data_AF-A0A924FUF6-F1
#
_entry.id   AF-A0A924FUF6-F1
#
_cell.length_a   1.000
_cell.length_b   1.000
_cell.length_c   1.000
_cell.angle_alpha   90.00
_cell.angle_beta   90.00
_cell.angle_gamma   90.00
#
_symmetry.space_group_name_H-M   'P 1'
#
loop_
_entity.id
_entity.type
_entity.pdbx_description
1 polymer ?
#
loop_
_entity_poly.entity_id
_entity_poly.type
_entity_poly.pdbx_seq_one_letter_code
_entity_poly.pdbx_strand_id
1 'polypeptide(L)'
;MSRRCELTLKGPQVGHKVSHSNHKTKRRFLPNLVNVTFLSDALGRGVRMRVCTNAVKSVDHRGGFDAYLIKAKESELSQKAVLLKRAIQKKTPEAEAAPVSVVEAAPAAWGCCLGDQADYRILKRPDRKIRPFCVGV
;
A
#
# COMPACT_ATOMS: atom_id res chain seq x y z
N MET A 1 -3.89 -25.97 -14.12
CA MET A 1 -3.60 -24.65 -13.54
C MET A 1 -2.61 -24.77 -12.38
N SER A 2 -1.48 -24.06 -12.43
CA SER A 2 -0.49 -24.04 -11.34
C SER A 2 -0.98 -23.15 -10.19
N ARG A 3 -1.01 -23.69 -8.96
CA ARG A 3 -1.38 -22.95 -7.74
C ARG A 3 -0.20 -22.10 -7.25
N ARG A 4 0.18 -21.07 -8.02
CA ARG A 4 1.26 -20.12 -7.67
C ARG A 4 0.72 -18.72 -7.43
N CYS A 5 1.37 -18.00 -6.52
CA CYS A 5 1.09 -16.58 -6.27
C CYS A 5 1.72 -15.70 -7.37
N GLU A 6 1.01 -14.68 -7.83
CA GLU A 6 1.51 -13.78 -8.88
C GLU A 6 2.59 -12.80 -8.39
N LEU A 7 2.59 -12.43 -7.10
CA LEU A 7 3.52 -11.43 -6.53
C LEU A 7 4.80 -11.99 -5.91
N THR A 8 4.78 -13.26 -5.50
CA THR A 8 5.88 -13.90 -4.75
C THR A 8 6.24 -15.28 -5.28
N LEU A 9 5.56 -15.76 -6.33
CA LEU A 9 5.73 -17.10 -6.92
C LEU A 9 5.62 -18.28 -5.95
N LYS A 10 5.13 -18.06 -4.72
CA LYS A 10 4.93 -19.11 -3.71
C LYS A 10 4.08 -20.23 -4.30
N GLY A 11 4.68 -21.41 -4.37
CA GLY A 11 4.08 -22.61 -4.96
C GLY A 11 3.71 -23.66 -3.92
N PRO A 12 3.11 -24.77 -4.38
CA PRO A 12 2.86 -25.93 -3.53
C PRO A 12 4.18 -26.55 -3.05
N GLN A 13 4.26 -26.88 -1.77
CA GLN A 13 5.39 -27.61 -1.20
C GLN A 13 4.96 -29.05 -0.91
N VAL A 14 5.86 -30.01 -1.12
CA VAL A 14 5.62 -31.41 -0.73
C VAL A 14 6.36 -31.65 0.58
N GLY A 15 5.71 -32.35 1.51
CA GLY A 15 6.38 -32.82 2.71
C GLY A 15 5.66 -34.01 3.32
N HIS A 16 5.95 -34.30 4.59
CA HIS A 16 5.38 -35.46 5.28
C HIS A 16 4.46 -35.03 6.43
N LYS A 17 3.49 -35.89 6.75
CA LYS A 17 2.88 -35.95 8.07
C LYS A 17 3.63 -37.04 8.84
N VAL A 18 4.24 -36.65 9.96
CA VAL A 18 4.99 -37.56 10.84
C VAL A 18 4.09 -37.86 12.04
N SER A 19 3.89 -39.15 12.32
CA SER A 19 3.19 -39.60 13.53
C SER A 19 4.14 -39.64 14.73
N HIS A 20 3.61 -39.83 15.94
CA HIS A 20 4.42 -39.99 17.14
C HIS A 20 5.37 -41.21 17.03
N SER A 21 4.95 -42.27 16.34
CA SER A 21 5.78 -43.44 16.00
C SER A 21 6.66 -43.25 14.76
N ASN A 22 6.82 -42.01 14.28
CA ASN A 22 7.63 -41.64 13.10
C ASN A 22 7.22 -42.25 11.76
N HIS A 23 6.00 -42.80 11.64
CA HIS A 23 5.47 -43.20 10.33
C HIS A 23 5.20 -41.94 9.46
N LYS A 24 5.86 -41.85 8.30
CA LYS A 24 5.84 -40.66 7.42
C LYS A 24 4.92 -40.88 6.22
N THR A 25 3.80 -40.18 6.16
CA THR A 25 2.91 -40.17 4.98
C THR A 25 3.11 -38.91 4.14
N LYS A 26 3.15 -39.02 2.81
CA LYS A 26 3.35 -37.87 1.91
C LYS A 26 2.10 -36.97 1.90
N ARG A 27 2.29 -35.65 1.98
CA ARG A 27 1.23 -34.65 1.82
C ARG A 27 1.71 -33.43 1.04
N ARG A 28 0.76 -32.64 0.53
CA ARG A 28 1.01 -31.40 -0.20
C ARG A 28 0.54 -30.21 0.63
N PHE A 29 1.41 -29.21 0.80
CA PHE A 29 1.09 -27.92 1.39
C PHE A 29 0.75 -26.93 0.29
N LEU A 30 -0.45 -26.37 0.38
CA LEU A 30 -0.97 -25.46 -0.62
C LEU A 30 -0.97 -24.04 -0.05
N PRO A 31 -0.51 -23.03 -0.83
CA PRO A 31 -0.67 -21.65 -0.41
C PRO A 31 -2.15 -21.25 -0.41
N ASN A 32 -2.56 -20.44 0.57
CA ASN A 32 -3.90 -19.84 0.58
C ASN A 32 -3.95 -18.72 -0.48
N LEU A 33 -4.59 -19.01 -1.62
CA LEU A 33 -4.70 -18.12 -2.78
C LEU A 33 -6.06 -17.42 -2.75
N VAL A 34 -6.04 -16.09 -2.79
CA VAL A 34 -7.21 -15.22 -2.79
C VAL A 34 -7.20 -14.37 -4.07
N ASN A 35 -8.37 -14.12 -4.63
CA ASN A 35 -8.52 -13.18 -5.73
C ASN A 35 -8.69 -11.78 -5.14
N VAL A 36 -7.71 -10.90 -5.37
CA VAL A 36 -7.71 -9.54 -4.84
C VAL A 36 -7.59 -8.55 -5.99
N THR A 37 -8.29 -7.42 -5.86
CA THR A 37 -8.17 -6.27 -6.75
C THR A 37 -7.29 -5.24 -6.05
N PHE A 38 -6.14 -4.91 -6.64
CA PHE A 38 -5.32 -3.79 -6.18
C PHE A 38 -5.65 -2.56 -7.00
N LEU A 39 -5.69 -1.39 -6.34
CA LEU A 39 -5.75 -0.10 -7.00
C LEU A 39 -4.32 0.41 -7.16
N SER A 40 -3.91 0.69 -8.40
CA SER A 40 -2.63 1.34 -8.69
C SER A 40 -2.84 2.83 -8.85
N ASP A 41 -2.12 3.63 -8.08
CA ASP A 41 -2.16 5.09 -8.12
C ASP A 41 -1.41 5.61 -9.36
N ALA A 42 -0.26 5.02 -9.69
CA ALA A 42 0.55 5.42 -10.85
C ALA A 42 -0.13 5.12 -12.20
N LEU A 43 -1.00 4.11 -12.25
CA LEU A 43 -1.69 3.71 -13.47
C LEU A 43 -3.16 4.15 -13.52
N GLY A 44 -3.76 4.49 -12.38
CA GLY A 44 -5.19 4.79 -12.25
C GLY A 44 -6.10 3.60 -12.58
N ARG A 45 -5.61 2.36 -12.46
CA ARG A 45 -6.32 1.14 -12.89
C ARG A 45 -6.38 0.12 -11.77
N GLY A 46 -7.53 -0.57 -11.66
CA GLY A 46 -7.70 -1.72 -10.77
C GLY A 46 -7.19 -3.01 -11.42
N VAL A 47 -6.18 -3.65 -10.82
CA VAL A 47 -5.61 -4.92 -11.31
C VAL A 47 -6.09 -6.08 -10.46
N ARG A 48 -6.75 -7.05 -11.11
CA ARG A 48 -7.18 -8.30 -10.47
C ARG A 48 -6.15 -9.40 -10.68
N MET A 49 -5.72 -10.04 -9.60
CA MET A 49 -4.76 -11.14 -9.64
C MET A 49 -4.96 -12.14 -8.49
N ARG A 50 -4.37 -13.34 -8.67
CA ARG A 50 -4.40 -14.40 -7.67
C ARG A 50 -3.20 -14.27 -6.74
N VAL A 51 -3.44 -13.92 -5.48
CA VAL A 51 -2.38 -13.56 -4.55
C VAL A 51 -2.47 -14.39 -3.29
N CYS A 52 -1.33 -14.72 -2.71
CA CYS A 52 -1.29 -15.38 -1.41
C CYS A 52 -1.57 -14.38 -0.29
N THR A 53 -2.22 -14.83 0.78
CA THR A 53 -2.57 -13.94 1.92
C THR A 53 -1.35 -13.24 2.54
N ASN A 54 -0.18 -13.88 2.53
CA ASN A 54 1.06 -13.26 3.00
C ASN A 54 1.53 -12.10 2.08
N ALA A 55 1.32 -12.21 0.77
CA ALA A 55 1.66 -11.13 -0.15
C ALA A 55 0.71 -9.94 0.00
N VAL A 56 -0.59 -10.15 0.28
CA VAL A 56 -1.51 -9.05 0.62
C VAL A 56 -1.01 -8.27 1.84
N LYS A 57 -0.69 -8.97 2.93
CA LYS A 57 -0.10 -8.36 4.13
C LYS A 57 1.18 -7.58 3.83
N SER A 58 2.01 -8.08 2.91
CA SER A 58 3.26 -7.42 2.51
C SER A 58 3.03 -6.15 1.69
N VAL A 59 1.96 -6.10 0.89
CA VAL A 59 1.55 -4.91 0.14
C VAL A 59 1.04 -3.84 1.11
N ASP A 60 0.17 -4.23 2.04
CA ASP A 60 -0.39 -3.32 3.04
C ASP A 60 0.71 -2.73 3.94
N HIS A 61 1.66 -3.57 4.38
CA HIS A 61 2.79 -3.10 5.19
C HIS A 61 3.74 -2.15 4.45
N ARG A 62 3.78 -2.20 3.11
CA ARG A 62 4.58 -1.26 2.30
C ARG A 62 3.82 0.03 1.98
N GLY A 63 2.55 0.12 2.34
CA GLY A 63 1.72 1.32 2.13
C GLY A 63 1.21 1.48 0.70
N GLY A 64 1.15 0.40 -0.10
CA GLY A 64 0.57 0.45 -1.44
C GLY A 64 1.13 -0.57 -2.43
N PHE A 65 0.38 -0.80 -3.51
CA PHE A 65 0.75 -1.75 -4.55
C PHE A 65 1.94 -1.27 -5.40
N ASP A 66 1.98 0.01 -5.74
CA ASP A 66 3.05 0.57 -6.58
C ASP A 66 4.37 0.68 -5.80
N ALA A 67 4.30 1.07 -4.52
CA ALA A 67 5.44 1.07 -3.61
C ALA A 67 6.02 -0.35 -3.41
N TYR A 68 5.16 -1.38 -3.42
CA TYR A 68 5.61 -2.77 -3.38
C TYR A 68 6.38 -3.16 -4.64
N LEU A 69 5.90 -2.78 -5.82
CA LEU A 69 6.50 -3.15 -7.11
C LEU A 69 7.84 -2.46 -7.38
N ILE A 70 8.01 -1.22 -6.93
CA ILE A 70 9.30 -0.50 -7.03
C ILE A 70 10.39 -1.23 -6.23
N LYS A 71 10.05 -1.72 -5.03
CA LYS A 71 10.98 -2.43 -4.13
C LYS A 71 11.18 -3.90 -4.50
N ALA A 72 10.26 -4.50 -5.26
CA ALA A 72 10.26 -5.93 -5.53
C ALA A 72 11.27 -6.33 -6.63
N LYS A 73 11.88 -7.51 -6.45
CA LYS A 73 12.80 -8.11 -7.41
C LYS A 73 12.03 -8.75 -8.58
N GLU A 74 12.56 -8.62 -9.80
CA GLU A 74 11.96 -9.16 -11.02
C GLU A 74 11.80 -10.69 -10.98
N SER A 75 12.73 -11.39 -10.31
CA SER A 75 12.77 -12.85 -10.23
C SER A 75 11.67 -13.47 -9.37
N GLU A 76 11.10 -12.71 -8.43
CA GLU A 76 10.06 -13.17 -7.50
C GLU A 76 8.65 -12.86 -8.03
N LEU A 77 8.54 -12.14 -9.14
CA LEU A 77 7.31 -11.66 -9.76
C LEU A 77 6.88 -12.59 -10.92
N SER A 78 5.57 -12.74 -11.13
CA SER A 78 5.07 -13.37 -12.34
C SER A 78 5.15 -12.46 -13.55
N GLN A 79 4.99 -13.03 -14.75
CA GLN A 79 5.01 -12.27 -16.02
C GLN A 79 4.05 -11.08 -16.01
N LYS A 80 2.85 -11.23 -15.44
CA LYS A 80 1.88 -10.13 -15.32
C LYS A 80 2.42 -9.00 -14.45
N ALA A 81 3.02 -9.34 -13.31
CA ALA A 81 3.54 -8.35 -12.37
C ALA A 81 4.81 -7.66 -12.89
N VAL A 82 5.64 -8.36 -13.66
CA VAL A 82 6.78 -7.80 -14.41
C VAL A 82 6.32 -6.76 -15.43
N LEU A 83 5.27 -7.07 -16.20
CA LEU A 83 4.71 -6.10 -17.17
C LEU A 83 4.17 -4.85 -16.47
N LEU A 84 3.52 -5.00 -15.31
CA LEU A 84 3.04 -3.87 -14.52
C LEU A 84 4.17 -3.01 -13.97
N LYS A 85 5.23 -3.64 -13.47
CA LYS A 85 6.42 -2.91 -12.97
C LYS A 85 7.04 -2.05 -14.07
N ARG A 86 7.21 -2.60 -15.28
CA ARG A 86 7.70 -1.85 -16.45
C ARG A 86 6.75 -0.71 -16.85
N ALA A 87 5.44 -0.96 -16.80
CA ALA A 87 4.44 0.07 -17.08
C ALA A 87 4.48 1.22 -16.06
N ILE A 88 4.70 0.92 -14.78
CA ILE A 88 4.86 1.94 -13.72
C ILE A 88 6.13 2.75 -13.96
N GLN A 89 7.28 2.09 -14.16
CA GLN A 89 8.55 2.77 -14.44
C GLN A 89 8.47 3.70 -15.66
N LYS A 90 7.67 3.35 -16.67
CA LYS A 90 7.45 4.20 -17.84
C LYS A 90 6.58 5.42 -17.55
N LYS A 91 5.62 5.32 -16.62
CA LYS A 91 4.70 6.43 -16.29
C LYS A 91 5.20 7.36 -15.17
N THR A 92 6.00 6.85 -14.24
CA THR A 92 6.63 7.66 -13.20
C THR A 92 7.38 8.90 -13.73
N PRO A 93 8.07 8.90 -14.90
CA PRO A 93 8.70 10.11 -15.43
C PRO A 93 7.73 11.15 -16.02
N GLU A 94 6.49 10.77 -16.38
CA GLU A 94 5.53 11.70 -17.01
C GLU A 94 4.70 12.48 -15.97
N ALA A 95 4.71 12.04 -14.69
CA ALA A 95 4.00 12.70 -13.59
C ALA A 95 4.80 13.85 -12.93
N GLU A 96 6.12 13.93 -13.16
CA GLU A 96 6.98 15.03 -12.67
C GLU A 96 7.08 16.22 -13.65
N ALA A 97 6.51 16.12 -14.87
CA ALA A 97 6.65 17.12 -15.92
C ALA A 97 5.53 18.19 -15.98
N ALA A 98 4.78 18.40 -14.89
CA ALA A 98 3.97 19.60 -14.71
C ALA A 98 4.54 20.45 -13.56
N PRO A 99 5.60 21.25 -13.79
CA PRO A 99 6.00 22.28 -12.85
C PRO A 99 5.04 23.47 -12.99
N VAL A 100 4.27 23.78 -11.96
CA VAL A 100 3.69 25.13 -11.80
C VAL A 100 4.30 25.75 -10.55
N SER A 101 5.32 26.57 -10.83
CA SER A 101 5.77 27.76 -10.11
C SER A 101 5.93 27.69 -8.58
N VAL A 102 7.20 27.54 -8.22
CA VAL A 102 7.87 28.27 -7.15
C VAL A 102 7.44 29.75 -7.11
N VAL A 103 7.07 30.26 -5.93
CA VAL A 103 7.48 31.59 -5.48
C VAL A 103 8.25 31.39 -4.18
N GLU A 104 9.57 31.33 -4.30
CA GLU A 104 10.53 31.55 -3.25
C GLU A 104 10.70 33.07 -3.08
N ALA A 105 10.62 33.55 -1.84
CA ALA A 105 11.53 34.56 -1.34
C ALA A 105 11.57 34.50 0.19
N ALA A 106 12.72 34.05 0.67
CA ALA A 106 13.17 33.92 2.05
C ALA A 106 13.33 35.29 2.77
N PRO A 107 14.16 35.40 3.82
CA PRO A 107 13.97 35.00 5.21
C PRO A 107 14.11 36.23 6.16
N ALA A 108 14.15 35.95 7.48
CA ALA A 108 14.59 36.81 8.58
C ALA A 108 13.51 37.59 9.36
N ALA A 109 13.41 37.22 10.64
CA ALA A 109 13.43 38.11 11.80
C ALA A 109 12.49 39.33 11.86
N TRP A 110 11.67 39.30 12.92
CA TRP A 110 11.01 40.42 13.63
C TRP A 110 9.64 40.85 13.12
N GLY A 111 8.65 40.78 14.01
CA GLY A 111 7.32 41.34 13.74
C GLY A 111 6.25 40.91 14.72
N CYS A 112 6.48 41.14 16.01
CA CYS A 112 5.37 41.34 16.95
C CYS A 112 4.58 42.59 16.52
N CYS A 113 3.30 42.65 16.94
CA CYS A 113 2.38 43.79 16.92
C CYS A 113 1.66 44.02 15.58
N LEU A 114 0.38 43.63 15.45
CA LEU A 114 -0.85 44.24 15.99
C LEU A 114 -1.56 45.07 14.91
N GLY A 115 -2.82 44.75 14.66
CA GLY A 115 -3.78 45.70 14.06
C GLY A 115 -4.42 45.25 12.76
N ASP A 116 -5.69 44.82 12.87
CA ASP A 116 -6.79 45.05 11.91
C ASP A 116 -6.67 44.52 10.47
N GLN A 117 -7.63 43.85 9.84
CA GLN A 117 -8.98 43.41 10.20
C GLN A 117 -9.45 42.47 9.06
N ALA A 118 -10.23 41.47 9.45
CA ALA A 118 -11.31 40.83 8.70
C ALA A 118 -11.02 39.91 7.48
N ASP A 119 -11.83 38.84 7.50
CA ASP A 119 -12.15 37.85 6.46
C ASP A 119 -11.02 36.82 6.20
N TYR A 120 -11.20 35.50 6.35
CA TYR A 120 -12.25 34.64 5.79
C TYR A 120 -12.45 33.35 6.63
N ARG A 121 -13.74 32.98 6.82
CA ARG A 121 -14.32 31.64 6.49
C ARG A 121 -13.29 30.57 6.03
N ILE A 122 -13.30 29.29 6.40
CA ILE A 122 -14.40 28.37 6.72
C ILE A 122 -13.80 27.00 7.15
N LEU A 123 -14.40 26.43 8.22
CA LEU A 123 -14.57 25.00 8.54
C LEU A 123 -13.35 24.07 8.66
N LYS A 124 -12.81 24.00 9.89
CA LYS A 124 -12.26 22.77 10.47
C LYS A 124 -13.28 22.24 11.48
N ARG A 125 -13.96 21.12 11.18
CA ARG A 125 -14.71 20.35 12.20
C ARG A 125 -13.85 19.16 12.64
N PRO A 126 -13.06 19.30 13.72
CA PRO A 126 -12.63 18.17 14.51
C PRO A 126 -13.45 18.12 15.82
N ASP A 127 -13.99 16.94 16.07
CA ASP A 127 -14.25 16.41 17.42
C ASP A 127 -15.29 17.12 18.30
N ARG A 128 -16.50 16.54 18.24
CA ARG A 128 -17.56 16.68 19.23
C ARG A 128 -17.02 16.30 20.61
N LYS A 129 -16.72 17.31 21.42
CA LYS A 129 -16.36 17.20 22.83
C LYS A 129 -17.44 16.44 23.61
N ILE A 130 -16.94 15.43 24.32
CA ILE A 130 -17.44 14.84 25.56
C ILE A 130 -18.02 15.94 26.44
N ARG A 131 -19.29 15.80 26.86
CA ARG A 131 -19.91 16.68 27.84
C ARG A 131 -19.43 16.29 29.25
N PRO A 132 -18.82 17.20 30.01
CA PRO A 132 -18.52 16.96 31.41
C PRO A 132 -19.78 17.10 32.26
N PHE A 133 -20.02 16.08 33.08
CA PHE A 133 -20.38 16.17 34.49
C PHE A 133 -21.04 17.49 34.96
N CYS A 134 -22.34 17.43 35.25
CA CYS A 134 -22.96 18.26 36.27
C CYS A 134 -23.80 17.33 37.16
N VAL A 135 -23.22 17.04 38.34
CA VAL A 135 -23.87 16.46 39.50
C VAL A 135 -24.25 17.62 40.42
N GLY A 136 -25.46 17.57 40.95
CA GLY A 136 -26.01 18.39 42.03
C GLY A 136 -27.52 18.21 41.98
N VAL A 137 -28.23 17.63 42.96
CA VAL A 137 -28.15 17.82 44.43
C VAL A 137 -28.00 19.28 44.79
#